data_AF-A0A929GMZ5-F1
#
_entry.id   AF-A0A929GMZ5-F1
#
_cell.length_a   1.000
_cell.length_b   1.000
_cell.length_c   1.000
_cell.angle_alpha   90.00
_cell.angle_beta   90.00
_cell.angle_gamma   90.00
#
_symmetry.space_group_name_H-M   'P 1'
#
loop_
_entity.id
_entity.type
_entity.pdbx_description
1 polymer ?
#
loop_
_entity_poly.entity_id
_entity_poly.type
_entity_poly.pdbx_seq_one_letter_code
_entity_poly.pdbx_strand_id
1 'polypeptide(L)'
;MTKEQKDNLFILIKTLSKSEKRQFKLYVGRLGVNEDSKFLMLFNILEKLSSYDEAVILKKGIVKKQQLSNLKAHLYKQILISLRLNPSHQNIRIQIREQLDFATILYHKGLYKQSLKILDKAKSVAIANEEKNIAYEIIELEKLIESQYITRSISNRADELTIQAKDISQQNVLASKLSNLSLQLYGLFLKTGYVKNDEENKRVTKYFNDRLPKYDINKLGFREKLWLFKAHLWYSFLTQDFLSCYKYSTKWVDLFYANKNMIELNPVFFLKGNHYLLETLFYINYYNKFKTTLSNLENITKEKWFPKDDNIESLSFMYIYNNKFNLHFMEGSFMEGLPLVNEVLEGLKKYKNKIDEHHIMVFYYKIASLYFGAGNNKKCIEFLEKIISNKSLQMREDLLCFSRILNLVAHYEAGLDYNLDVQIKSTFKFLLKMEDLYEVQKEMIKFLKGLGDIYPHELKGAFIELHKKLKQYEDHPYERRAFLYLDIISWLESKISNKPVGQIIREKHLAQLAKQ
;
A
#
# COMPACT_ATOMS: atom_id res chain seq x y z
N MET A 1 -8.09 25.29 -6.40
CA MET A 1 -8.59 24.76 -5.11
C MET A 1 -7.70 25.30 -4.00
N THR A 2 -8.26 26.11 -3.12
CA THR A 2 -7.63 26.55 -1.87
C THR A 2 -7.20 25.30 -1.09
N LYS A 3 -5.92 25.19 -0.72
CA LYS A 3 -5.44 24.14 0.18
C LYS A 3 -6.30 24.18 1.44
N GLU A 4 -7.16 23.18 1.66
CA GLU A 4 -7.81 22.99 2.95
C GLU A 4 -6.71 23.04 4.02
N GLN A 5 -6.81 23.98 4.96
CA GLN A 5 -5.91 24.02 6.11
C GLN A 5 -6.16 22.76 6.94
N LYS A 6 -5.32 21.76 6.73
CA LYS A 6 -5.33 20.49 7.46
C LYS A 6 -4.70 20.72 8.84
N ASP A 7 -5.52 21.07 9.82
CA ASP A 7 -5.11 21.09 11.22
C ASP A 7 -5.04 19.65 11.76
N ASN A 8 -3.86 19.24 12.26
CA ASN A 8 -3.60 17.86 12.71
C ASN A 8 -4.51 17.43 13.88
N LEU A 9 -4.85 18.37 14.78
CA LEU A 9 -5.72 18.08 15.91
C LEU A 9 -7.16 17.90 15.43
N PHE A 10 -7.63 18.74 14.52
CA PHE A 10 -8.95 18.58 13.93
C PHE A 10 -9.09 17.21 13.23
N ILE A 11 -8.07 16.81 12.46
CA ILE A 11 -8.05 15.49 11.82
C ILE A 11 -8.17 14.37 12.86
N LEU A 12 -7.37 14.39 13.92
CA LEU A 12 -7.43 13.39 14.99
C LEU A 12 -8.81 13.34 15.65
N ILE A 13 -9.41 14.48 15.98
CA ILE A 13 -10.75 14.52 16.60
C ILE A 13 -11.82 13.91 15.68
N LYS A 14 -11.66 14.08 14.36
CA LYS A 14 -12.58 13.52 13.37
C LYS A 14 -12.42 12.02 13.15
N THR A 15 -11.27 11.43 13.47
CA THR A 15 -11.10 9.97 13.44
C THR A 15 -11.68 9.28 14.67
N LEU A 16 -11.96 10.01 15.76
CA LEU A 16 -12.53 9.41 16.98
C LEU A 16 -13.97 8.91 16.76
N SER A 17 -14.21 7.66 17.13
CA SER A 17 -15.53 7.06 17.26
C SER A 17 -16.35 7.69 18.40
N LYS A 18 -17.67 7.44 18.40
CA LYS A 18 -18.56 7.93 19.47
C LYS A 18 -18.14 7.43 20.86
N SER A 19 -17.67 6.18 20.95
CA SER A 19 -17.17 5.59 22.21
C SER A 19 -15.89 6.27 22.68
N GLU A 20 -14.93 6.50 21.79
CA GLU A 20 -13.67 7.19 22.13
C GLU A 20 -13.88 8.63 22.57
N LYS A 21 -14.78 9.36 21.90
CA LYS A 21 -15.16 10.73 22.30
C LYS A 21 -15.78 10.76 23.69
N ARG A 22 -16.67 9.80 23.99
CA ARG A 22 -17.26 9.65 25.33
C ARG A 22 -16.19 9.33 26.38
N GLN A 23 -15.29 8.39 26.08
CA GLN A 23 -14.21 8.02 26.98
C GLN A 23 -13.28 9.20 27.27
N PHE A 24 -12.93 10.00 26.26
CA PHE A 24 -12.13 11.20 26.44
C PHE A 24 -12.80 12.19 27.41
N LYS A 25 -14.10 12.44 27.24
CA LYS A 25 -14.87 13.31 28.17
C LYS A 25 -14.86 12.77 29.60
N LEU A 26 -15.01 11.45 29.79
CA LEU A 26 -14.91 10.80 31.10
C LEU A 26 -13.51 10.87 31.70
N TYR A 27 -12.47 10.68 30.89
CA TYR A 27 -11.07 10.79 31.30
C TYR A 27 -10.76 12.19 31.83
N VAL A 28 -11.22 13.24 31.13
CA VAL A 28 -11.05 14.64 31.57
C VAL A 28 -11.79 14.90 32.89
N GLY A 29 -13.01 14.40 33.04
CA GLY A 29 -13.77 14.54 34.30
C GLY A 29 -13.09 13.91 35.51
N ARG A 30 -12.30 12.85 35.33
CA ARG A 30 -11.53 12.19 36.41
C ARG A 30 -10.29 12.97 36.86
N LEU A 31 -9.76 13.84 36.02
CA LEU A 31 -8.55 14.63 36.33
C LEU A 31 -8.82 15.79 37.30
N GLY A 32 -10.07 15.97 37.76
CA GLY A 32 -10.45 17.07 38.66
C GLY A 32 -10.33 18.45 38.01
N VAL A 33 -10.11 18.51 36.69
CA VAL A 33 -10.13 19.75 35.93
C VAL A 33 -11.59 20.06 35.62
N ASN A 34 -12.10 21.22 36.08
CA ASN A 34 -13.48 21.65 35.87
C ASN A 34 -13.97 21.36 34.45
N GLU A 35 -15.26 21.04 34.28
CA GLU A 35 -15.91 20.91 32.97
C GLU A 35 -15.72 22.16 32.07
N ASP A 36 -15.40 23.30 32.69
CA ASP A 36 -15.01 24.57 32.06
C ASP A 36 -13.55 24.65 31.57
N SER A 37 -12.81 23.54 31.57
CA SER A 37 -11.44 23.54 31.06
C SER A 37 -11.43 23.98 29.60
N LYS A 38 -10.65 25.05 29.32
CA LYS A 38 -10.59 25.68 27.99
C LYS A 38 -10.31 24.68 26.85
N PHE A 39 -9.59 23.59 27.14
CA PHE A 39 -9.29 22.55 26.15
C PHE A 39 -10.47 21.61 25.89
N LEU A 40 -11.33 21.33 26.88
CA LEU A 40 -12.55 20.56 26.67
C LEU A 40 -13.58 21.36 25.85
N MET A 41 -13.69 22.66 26.11
CA MET A 41 -14.48 23.56 25.26
C MET A 41 -13.96 23.57 23.81
N LEU A 42 -12.64 23.64 23.62
CA LEU A 42 -12.03 23.54 22.29
C LEU A 42 -12.35 22.19 21.61
N PHE A 43 -12.28 21.08 22.35
CA PHE A 43 -12.65 19.77 21.84
C PHE A 43 -14.10 19.73 21.35
N ASN A 44 -15.06 20.23 22.15
CA ASN A 44 -16.47 20.25 21.79
C ASN A 44 -16.77 21.12 20.56
N ILE A 45 -16.01 22.20 20.33
CA ILE A 45 -16.11 23.01 19.12
C ILE A 45 -15.59 22.23 17.92
N LEU A 46 -14.36 21.72 17.99
CA LEU A 46 -13.72 20.99 16.89
C LEU A 46 -14.51 19.71 16.54
N GLU A 47 -15.13 19.07 17.52
CA GLU A 47 -16.02 17.92 17.31
C GLU A 47 -17.21 18.28 16.40
N LYS A 48 -17.79 19.48 16.55
CA LYS A 48 -19.00 19.93 15.82
C LYS A 48 -18.72 20.53 14.45
N LEU A 49 -17.54 21.12 14.22
CA LEU A 49 -17.20 21.78 12.95
C LEU A 49 -17.11 20.78 11.78
N SER A 50 -17.66 21.11 10.61
CA SER A 50 -17.52 20.28 9.40
C SER A 50 -16.14 20.41 8.75
N SER A 51 -15.61 21.64 8.71
CA SER A 51 -14.26 21.98 8.25
C SER A 51 -13.52 22.77 9.32
N TYR A 52 -12.18 22.71 9.28
CA TYR A 52 -11.36 23.49 10.19
C TYR A 52 -11.43 24.98 9.83
N ASP A 53 -11.83 25.81 10.78
CA ASP A 53 -11.84 27.27 10.66
C ASP A 53 -11.40 27.92 11.98
N GLU A 54 -10.23 28.56 11.95
CA GLU A 54 -9.64 29.23 13.12
C GLU A 54 -10.48 30.43 13.59
N ALA A 55 -11.12 31.16 12.65
CA ALA A 55 -11.90 32.34 12.98
C ALA A 55 -13.13 31.97 13.82
N VAL A 56 -13.75 30.81 13.54
CA VAL A 56 -14.88 30.31 14.34
C VAL A 56 -14.46 29.97 15.77
N ILE A 57 -13.26 29.41 15.95
CA ILE A 57 -12.73 29.08 17.27
C ILE A 57 -12.45 30.37 18.06
N LEU A 58 -11.84 31.38 17.44
CA LEU A 58 -11.51 32.65 18.08
C LEU A 58 -12.77 33.47 18.42
N LYS A 59 -13.81 33.44 17.57
CA LYS A 59 -15.10 34.10 17.84
C LYS A 59 -15.81 33.57 19.10
N LYS A 60 -15.51 32.33 19.53
CA LYS A 60 -16.08 31.73 20.74
C LYS A 60 -15.38 32.20 22.04
N GLY A 61 -14.32 33.00 21.95
CA GLY A 61 -13.73 33.67 23.12
C GLY A 61 -12.97 32.78 24.11
N ILE A 62 -12.73 31.50 23.79
CA ILE A 62 -12.09 30.55 24.72
C ILE A 62 -10.64 30.95 25.07
N VAL A 63 -9.90 31.45 24.07
CA VAL A 63 -8.49 31.86 24.20
C VAL A 63 -8.15 32.97 23.22
N LYS A 64 -7.14 33.79 23.57
CA LYS A 64 -6.49 34.71 22.63
C LYS A 64 -5.75 33.91 21.55
N LYS A 65 -5.58 34.50 20.36
CA LYS A 65 -4.86 33.86 19.22
C LYS A 65 -3.48 33.32 19.61
N GLN A 66 -2.74 34.05 20.45
CA GLN A 66 -1.43 33.65 20.96
C GLN A 66 -1.44 32.36 21.80
N GLN A 67 -2.55 32.07 22.48
CA GLN A 67 -2.69 30.92 23.38
C GLN A 67 -3.29 29.69 22.68
N LEU A 68 -3.87 29.86 21.48
CA LEU A 68 -4.55 28.80 20.76
C LEU A 68 -3.59 27.65 20.39
N SER A 69 -2.37 27.95 19.97
CA SER A 69 -1.37 26.94 19.63
C SER A 69 -1.05 26.02 20.83
N ASN A 70 -0.78 26.61 21.99
CA ASN A 70 -0.51 25.87 23.23
C ASN A 70 -1.73 25.05 23.67
N LEU A 71 -2.93 25.62 23.56
CA LEU A 71 -4.16 24.92 23.91
C LEU A 71 -4.40 23.70 23.02
N LYS A 72 -4.16 23.84 21.71
CA LYS A 72 -4.23 22.73 20.76
C LYS A 72 -3.21 21.64 21.06
N ALA A 73 -1.96 22.01 21.32
CA ALA A 73 -0.91 21.05 21.68
C ALA A 73 -1.26 20.28 22.97
N HIS A 74 -1.80 20.98 23.98
CA HIS A 74 -2.27 20.35 25.20
C HIS A 74 -3.45 19.40 24.94
N LEU A 75 -4.48 19.84 24.20
CA LEU A 75 -5.63 19.00 23.85
C LEU A 75 -5.19 17.74 23.08
N TYR A 76 -4.30 17.90 22.10
CA TYR A 76 -3.75 16.80 21.33
C TYR A 76 -3.07 15.77 22.25
N LYS A 77 -2.20 16.21 23.17
CA LYS A 77 -1.55 15.35 24.15
C LYS A 77 -2.55 14.61 25.04
N GLN A 78 -3.58 15.29 25.55
CA GLN A 78 -4.59 14.66 26.42
C GLN A 78 -5.43 13.62 25.68
N ILE A 79 -5.79 13.87 24.41
CA ILE A 79 -6.48 12.88 23.58
C ILE A 79 -5.62 11.63 23.43
N LEU A 80 -4.32 11.78 23.11
CA LEU A 80 -3.42 10.63 22.97
C LEU A 80 -3.26 9.83 24.27
N ILE A 81 -3.17 10.49 25.42
CA ILE A 81 -3.12 9.80 26.72
C ILE A 81 -4.41 9.02 26.96
N SER A 82 -5.57 9.64 26.73
CA SER A 82 -6.87 8.97 26.89
C SER A 82 -7.01 7.76 25.96
N LEU A 83 -6.54 7.86 24.72
CA LEU A 83 -6.55 6.75 23.77
C LEU A 83 -5.63 5.62 24.21
N ARG A 84 -4.43 5.93 24.73
CA ARG A 84 -3.49 4.92 25.26
C ARG A 84 -4.09 4.11 26.42
N LEU A 85 -4.93 4.73 27.23
CA LEU A 85 -5.63 4.08 28.35
C LEU A 85 -6.85 3.26 27.93
N ASN A 86 -7.27 3.33 26.66
CA ASN A 86 -8.39 2.57 26.15
C ASN A 86 -7.96 1.12 25.84
N PRO A 87 -8.63 0.09 26.41
CA PRO A 87 -8.36 -1.31 26.08
C PRO A 87 -8.40 -1.61 24.58
N SER A 88 -9.23 -0.92 23.79
CA SER A 88 -9.32 -1.15 22.34
C SER A 88 -8.03 -0.80 21.58
N HIS A 89 -7.16 0.01 22.18
CA HIS A 89 -5.89 0.45 21.59
C HIS A 89 -4.67 -0.26 22.19
N GLN A 90 -4.86 -1.16 23.17
CA GLN A 90 -3.77 -1.89 23.78
C GLN A 90 -3.32 -3.06 22.89
N ASN A 91 -2.45 -2.78 21.92
CA ASN A 91 -1.74 -3.83 21.20
C ASN A 91 -0.59 -4.42 22.04
N ILE A 92 -0.05 -5.56 21.60
CA ILE A 92 1.02 -6.27 22.33
C ILE A 92 2.26 -5.40 22.57
N ARG A 93 2.62 -4.53 21.61
CA ARG A 93 3.77 -3.63 21.74
C ARG A 93 3.57 -2.61 22.87
N ILE A 94 2.37 -2.06 22.98
CA ILE A 94 2.02 -1.12 24.06
C ILE A 94 2.08 -1.85 25.41
N GLN A 95 1.55 -3.07 25.48
CA GLN A 95 1.60 -3.87 26.70
C GLN A 95 3.04 -4.19 27.13
N ILE A 96 3.92 -4.62 26.21
CA ILE A 96 5.32 -4.91 26.53
C ILE A 96 6.04 -3.64 27.02
N ARG A 97 5.83 -2.50 26.36
CA ARG A 97 6.42 -1.21 26.77
C ARG A 97 5.95 -0.76 28.15
N GLU A 98 4.65 -0.93 28.44
CA GLU A 98 4.11 -0.63 29.77
C GLU A 98 4.76 -1.51 30.85
N GLN A 99 4.98 -2.80 30.59
CA GLN A 99 5.71 -3.66 31.53
C GLN A 99 7.16 -3.21 31.72
N LEU A 100 7.83 -2.77 30.66
CA LEU A 100 9.19 -2.20 30.74
C LEU A 100 9.21 -0.90 31.57
N ASP A 101 8.21 -0.03 31.41
CA ASP A 101 8.05 1.19 32.22
C ASP A 101 7.85 0.82 33.71
N PHE A 102 6.98 -0.15 34.02
CA PHE A 102 6.77 -0.62 35.39
C PHE A 102 8.04 -1.22 36.00
N ALA A 103 8.77 -2.04 35.24
CA ALA A 103 10.04 -2.60 35.69
C ALA A 103 11.07 -1.50 36.00
N THR A 104 11.13 -0.46 35.16
CA THR A 104 12.01 0.70 35.37
C THR A 104 11.63 1.49 36.62
N ILE A 105 10.33 1.72 36.87
CA ILE A 105 9.84 2.37 38.10
C ILE A 105 10.22 1.56 39.34
N LEU A 106 10.03 0.23 39.32
CA LEU A 106 10.40 -0.65 40.43
C LEU A 106 11.91 -0.65 40.68
N TYR A 107 12.70 -0.66 39.61
CA TYR A 107 14.16 -0.52 39.69
C TYR A 107 14.56 0.78 40.40
N HIS A 108 14.01 1.93 39.98
CA HIS A 108 14.29 3.22 40.62
C HIS A 108 13.82 3.30 42.09
N LYS A 109 12.85 2.47 42.48
CA LYS A 109 12.41 2.32 43.87
C LYS A 109 13.25 1.30 44.67
N GLY A 110 14.30 0.73 44.09
CA GLY A 110 15.15 -0.30 44.73
C GLY A 110 14.51 -1.69 44.82
N LEU A 111 13.37 -1.92 44.15
CA LEU A 111 12.62 -3.17 44.17
C LEU A 111 13.11 -4.15 43.08
N TYR A 112 14.41 -4.47 43.09
CA TYR A 112 15.10 -5.21 42.02
C TYR A 112 14.47 -6.56 41.66
N LYS A 113 14.16 -7.40 42.67
CA LYS A 113 13.54 -8.72 42.43
C LYS A 113 12.16 -8.61 41.76
N GLN A 114 11.39 -7.57 42.08
CA GLN A 114 10.09 -7.34 41.46
C GLN A 114 10.26 -6.85 40.03
N SER A 115 11.22 -5.96 39.79
CA SER A 115 11.60 -5.49 38.46
C SER A 115 12.00 -6.65 37.55
N LEU A 116 12.96 -7.50 37.98
CA LEU A 116 13.41 -8.67 37.23
C LEU A 116 12.27 -9.65 36.90
N LYS A 117 11.32 -9.86 37.83
CA LYS A 117 10.15 -10.72 37.57
C LYS A 117 9.24 -10.17 36.47
N ILE A 118 9.06 -8.85 36.39
CA ILE A 118 8.30 -8.22 35.31
C ILE A 118 9.08 -8.34 33.99
N LEU A 119 10.39 -8.10 34.00
CA LEU A 119 11.24 -8.19 32.81
C LEU A 119 11.26 -9.59 32.21
N ASP A 120 11.37 -10.65 33.02
CA ASP A 120 11.40 -12.03 32.52
C ASP A 120 10.10 -12.41 31.79
N LYS A 121 8.95 -11.99 32.33
CA LYS A 121 7.64 -12.17 31.67
C LYS A 121 7.53 -11.33 30.40
N ALA A 122 7.92 -10.05 30.46
CA ALA A 122 7.87 -9.15 29.31
C ALA A 122 8.79 -9.63 28.16
N LYS A 123 9.97 -10.16 28.48
CA LYS A 123 10.94 -10.73 27.53
C LYS A 123 10.34 -11.93 26.81
N SER A 124 9.75 -12.86 27.55
CA SER A 124 9.10 -14.05 26.98
C SER A 124 7.98 -13.66 26.00
N VAL A 125 7.16 -12.67 26.37
CA VAL A 125 6.11 -12.13 25.49
C VAL A 125 6.73 -11.45 24.27
N ALA A 126 7.77 -10.63 24.43
CA ALA A 126 8.42 -9.94 23.32
C ALA A 126 9.03 -10.91 22.29
N ILE A 127 9.71 -11.96 22.75
CA ILE A 127 10.31 -12.99 21.88
C ILE A 127 9.22 -13.77 21.15
N ALA A 128 8.18 -14.22 21.85
CA ALA A 128 7.07 -14.97 21.25
C ALA A 128 6.30 -14.18 20.17
N ASN A 129 6.35 -12.85 20.22
CA ASN A 129 5.69 -11.94 19.27
C ASN A 129 6.68 -11.29 18.29
N GLU A 130 7.92 -11.79 18.19
CA GLU A 130 8.97 -11.30 17.27
C GLU A 130 9.36 -9.81 17.47
N GLU A 131 9.07 -9.26 18.65
CA GLU A 131 9.43 -7.90 19.08
C GLU A 131 10.87 -7.85 19.61
N LYS A 132 11.81 -8.38 18.82
CA LYS A 132 13.23 -8.60 19.18
C LYS A 132 13.99 -7.32 19.54
N ASN A 133 13.56 -6.16 19.05
CA ASN A 133 14.15 -4.88 19.45
C ASN A 133 13.85 -4.57 20.93
N ILE A 134 12.59 -4.78 21.36
CA ILE A 134 12.19 -4.53 22.75
C ILE A 134 12.73 -5.64 23.65
N ALA A 135 12.77 -6.90 23.16
CA ALA A 135 13.41 -7.99 23.87
C ALA A 135 14.89 -7.69 24.19
N TYR A 136 15.63 -7.09 23.24
CA TYR A 136 17.00 -6.65 23.46
C TYR A 136 17.10 -5.58 24.56
N GLU A 137 16.22 -4.56 24.52
CA GLU A 137 16.16 -3.52 25.54
C GLU A 137 15.86 -4.09 26.94
N ILE A 138 14.94 -5.05 27.03
CA ILE A 138 14.63 -5.77 28.27
C ILE A 138 15.86 -6.51 28.80
N ILE A 139 16.61 -7.23 27.94
CA ILE A 139 17.83 -7.95 28.34
C ILE A 139 18.91 -6.99 28.83
N GLU A 140 19.08 -5.84 28.18
CA GLU A 140 20.05 -4.83 28.63
C GLU A 140 19.67 -4.25 30.01
N LEU A 141 18.38 -4.06 30.29
CA LEU A 141 17.93 -3.66 31.61
C LEU A 141 18.13 -4.78 32.65
N GLU A 142 17.88 -6.04 32.31
CA GLU A 142 18.20 -7.18 33.19
C GLU A 142 19.70 -7.21 33.53
N LYS A 143 20.58 -7.06 32.52
CA LYS A 143 22.04 -7.00 32.72
C LYS A 143 22.45 -5.85 33.63
N LEU A 144 21.83 -4.67 33.47
CA LEU A 144 22.09 -3.52 34.32
C LEU A 144 21.73 -3.82 35.78
N ILE A 145 20.57 -4.43 36.03
CA ILE A 145 20.14 -4.79 37.38
C ILE A 145 21.08 -5.83 38.00
N GLU A 146 21.41 -6.89 37.27
CA GLU A 146 22.32 -7.96 37.74
C GLU A 146 23.73 -7.44 38.02
N SER A 147 24.22 -6.45 37.26
CA SER A 147 25.54 -5.85 37.49
C SER A 147 25.63 -5.02 38.78
N GLN A 148 24.51 -4.48 39.25
CA GLN A 148 24.45 -3.57 40.40
C GLN A 148 23.92 -4.24 41.68
N TYR A 149 23.25 -5.39 41.54
CA TYR A 149 22.64 -6.10 42.66
C TYR A 149 23.11 -7.55 42.67
N ILE A 150 23.79 -7.95 43.76
CA ILE A 150 24.27 -9.33 43.93
C ILE A 150 23.06 -10.27 44.09
N THR A 151 22.58 -10.85 43.00
CA THR A 151 21.66 -11.99 43.05
C THR A 151 22.46 -13.25 43.44
N ARG A 152 21.85 -14.18 44.17
CA ARG A 152 22.50 -15.44 44.60
C ARG A 152 22.85 -16.39 43.43
N SER A 153 22.60 -15.97 42.19
CA SER A 153 22.70 -16.73 40.93
C SER A 153 23.56 -16.04 39.87
N ILE A 154 24.40 -15.07 40.26
CA ILE A 154 25.06 -14.12 39.34
C ILE A 154 25.90 -14.79 38.24
N SER A 155 26.61 -15.88 38.53
CA SER A 155 27.55 -16.48 37.56
C SER A 155 26.82 -17.06 36.35
N ASN A 156 25.81 -17.90 36.57
CA ASN A 156 25.09 -18.55 35.47
C ASN A 156 24.16 -17.57 34.75
N ARG A 157 23.53 -16.63 35.47
CA ARG A 157 22.58 -15.69 34.86
C ARG A 157 23.29 -14.64 33.99
N ALA A 158 24.47 -14.17 34.38
CA ALA A 158 25.23 -13.20 33.58
C ALA A 158 25.66 -13.80 32.23
N ASP A 159 26.11 -15.05 32.21
CA ASP A 159 26.49 -15.76 31.00
C ASP A 159 25.27 -16.00 30.08
N GLU A 160 24.14 -16.44 30.64
CA GLU A 160 22.88 -16.59 29.91
C GLU A 160 22.44 -15.29 29.24
N LEU A 161 22.41 -14.18 29.97
CA LEU A 161 22.00 -12.87 29.46
C LEU A 161 22.96 -12.37 28.38
N THR A 162 24.26 -12.65 28.51
CA THR A 162 25.26 -12.28 27.50
C THR A 162 25.06 -13.05 26.19
N ILE A 163 24.77 -14.36 26.26
CA ILE A 163 24.46 -15.17 25.08
C ILE A 163 23.15 -14.69 24.42
N GLN A 164 22.10 -14.45 25.21
CA GLN A 164 20.81 -13.96 24.70
C GLN A 164 20.95 -12.59 24.02
N ALA A 165 21.67 -11.65 24.65
CA ALA A 165 21.92 -10.32 24.09
C ALA A 165 22.67 -10.42 22.75
N LYS A 166 23.69 -11.29 22.66
CA LYS A 166 24.46 -11.50 21.44
C LYS A 166 23.60 -12.06 20.30
N ASP A 167 22.82 -13.11 20.56
CA ASP A 167 21.98 -13.75 19.54
C ASP A 167 20.90 -12.78 19.03
N ILE A 168 20.16 -12.14 19.94
CA ILE A 168 19.12 -11.17 19.56
C ILE A 168 19.72 -9.97 18.83
N SER A 169 20.90 -9.49 19.25
CA SER A 169 21.61 -8.41 18.55
C SER A 169 21.96 -8.81 17.11
N GLN A 170 22.50 -10.01 16.89
CA GLN A 170 22.81 -10.52 15.56
C GLN A 170 21.55 -10.61 14.68
N GLN A 171 20.44 -11.10 15.22
CA GLN A 171 19.15 -11.17 14.51
C GLN A 171 18.63 -9.77 14.18
N ASN A 172 18.72 -8.81 15.09
CA ASN A 172 18.32 -7.42 14.87
C ASN A 172 19.19 -6.74 13.78
N VAL A 173 20.50 -6.97 13.77
CA VAL A 173 21.41 -6.47 12.72
C VAL A 173 21.01 -7.05 11.36
N LEU A 174 20.72 -8.36 11.29
CA LEU A 174 20.30 -9.00 10.06
C LEU A 174 18.96 -8.45 9.55
N ALA A 175 17.96 -8.37 10.44
CA ALA A 175 16.65 -7.79 10.14
C ALA A 175 16.78 -6.35 9.64
N SER A 176 17.65 -5.54 10.27
CA SER A 176 17.90 -4.16 9.87
C SER A 176 18.51 -4.07 8.47
N LYS A 177 19.53 -4.87 8.16
CA LYS A 177 20.13 -4.91 6.81
C LYS A 177 19.11 -5.28 5.74
N LEU A 178 18.31 -6.32 5.99
CA LEU A 178 17.25 -6.76 5.07
C LEU A 178 16.13 -5.73 4.92
N SER A 179 15.68 -5.10 6.02
CA SER A 179 14.64 -4.08 5.97
C SER A 179 15.10 -2.83 5.23
N ASN A 180 16.37 -2.42 5.43
CA ASN A 180 16.95 -1.28 4.74
C ASN A 180 17.05 -1.54 3.23
N LEU A 181 17.56 -2.72 2.85
CA LEU A 181 17.61 -3.14 1.45
C LEU A 181 16.21 -3.17 0.83
N SER A 182 15.23 -3.79 1.49
CA SER A 182 13.84 -3.83 1.02
C SER A 182 13.26 -2.43 0.85
N LEU A 183 13.49 -1.50 1.78
CA LEU A 183 12.96 -0.14 1.71
C LEU A 183 13.62 0.65 0.58
N GLN A 184 14.93 0.49 0.39
CA GLN A 184 15.69 1.15 -0.67
C GLN A 184 15.25 0.68 -2.06
N LEU A 185 15.06 -0.63 -2.25
CA LEU A 185 14.54 -1.19 -3.51
C LEU A 185 13.11 -0.72 -3.79
N TYR A 186 12.26 -0.69 -2.76
CA TYR A 186 10.90 -0.15 -2.90
C TYR A 186 10.92 1.34 -3.27
N GLY A 187 11.77 2.15 -2.62
CA GLY A 187 11.94 3.56 -2.96
C GLY A 187 12.46 3.76 -4.38
N LEU A 188 13.38 2.91 -4.83
CA LEU A 188 13.85 2.91 -6.22
C LEU A 188 12.71 2.59 -7.18
N PHE A 189 11.94 1.53 -6.91
CA PHE A 189 10.78 1.14 -7.72
C PHE A 189 9.73 2.26 -7.83
N LEU A 190 9.46 2.99 -6.74
CA LEU A 190 8.56 4.13 -6.78
C LEU A 190 9.12 5.32 -7.58
N LYS A 191 10.43 5.50 -7.62
CA LYS A 191 11.07 6.63 -8.30
C LYS A 191 11.28 6.38 -9.79
N THR A 192 11.78 5.21 -10.16
CA THR A 192 12.18 4.90 -11.54
C THR A 192 11.24 3.93 -12.23
N GLY A 193 10.34 3.27 -11.49
CA GLY A 193 9.55 2.17 -12.01
C GLY A 193 10.41 0.93 -12.27
N TYR A 194 10.06 0.21 -13.33
CA TYR A 194 10.80 -0.95 -13.82
C TYR A 194 12.13 -0.55 -14.46
N VAL A 195 13.14 -1.41 -14.35
CA VAL A 195 14.39 -1.30 -15.09
C VAL A 195 14.12 -1.24 -16.60
N LYS A 196 14.81 -0.32 -17.29
CA LYS A 196 14.54 0.01 -18.69
C LYS A 196 15.55 -0.54 -19.68
N ASN A 197 16.76 -0.85 -19.22
CA ASN A 197 17.86 -1.31 -20.07
C ASN A 197 18.85 -2.17 -19.26
N ASP A 198 19.81 -2.77 -19.96
CA ASP A 198 20.81 -3.66 -19.36
C ASP A 198 21.72 -2.95 -18.34
N GLU A 199 22.01 -1.67 -18.54
CA GLU A 199 22.89 -0.91 -17.64
C GLU A 199 22.23 -0.69 -16.28
N GLU A 200 20.96 -0.26 -16.28
CA GLU A 200 20.13 -0.16 -15.09
C GLU A 200 19.96 -1.54 -14.43
N ASN A 201 19.76 -2.61 -15.22
CA ASN A 201 19.62 -3.97 -14.69
C ASN A 201 20.89 -4.41 -13.93
N LYS A 202 22.06 -4.22 -14.54
CA LYS A 202 23.35 -4.51 -13.92
C LYS A 202 23.54 -3.68 -12.65
N ARG A 203 23.17 -2.41 -12.66
CA ARG A 203 23.27 -1.52 -11.49
C ARG A 203 22.37 -1.98 -10.34
N VAL A 204 21.11 -2.32 -10.61
CA VAL A 204 20.17 -2.81 -9.60
C VAL A 204 20.59 -4.17 -9.06
N THR A 205 21.01 -5.08 -9.93
CA THR A 205 21.49 -6.41 -9.55
C THR A 205 22.75 -6.34 -8.69
N LYS A 206 23.72 -5.51 -9.07
CA LYS A 206 24.90 -5.25 -8.25
C LYS A 206 24.51 -4.65 -6.89
N TYR A 207 23.64 -3.64 -6.89
CA TYR A 207 23.14 -3.00 -5.66
C TYR A 207 22.50 -4.01 -4.69
N PHE A 208 21.68 -4.92 -5.23
CA PHE A 208 21.03 -5.98 -4.47
C PHE A 208 22.04 -6.95 -3.87
N ASN A 209 22.92 -7.51 -4.70
CA ASN A 209 23.90 -8.50 -4.28
C ASN A 209 24.91 -7.94 -3.27
N ASP A 210 25.39 -6.71 -3.46
CA ASP A 210 26.37 -6.08 -2.57
C ASP A 210 25.80 -5.81 -1.15
N ARG A 211 24.48 -5.64 -1.03
CA ARG A 211 23.80 -5.31 0.23
C ARG A 211 23.05 -6.47 0.85
N LEU A 212 22.87 -7.58 0.15
CA LEU A 212 22.24 -8.77 0.69
C LEU A 212 23.19 -9.40 1.73
N PRO A 213 22.82 -9.42 3.03
CA PRO A 213 23.68 -10.02 4.05
C PRO A 213 23.80 -11.53 3.85
N LYS A 214 24.90 -12.13 4.31
CA LYS A 214 24.97 -13.60 4.44
C LYS A 214 23.98 -14.07 5.50
N TYR A 215 23.19 -15.10 5.18
CA TYR A 215 22.20 -15.66 6.10
C TYR A 215 22.08 -17.17 5.92
N ASP A 216 21.59 -17.83 6.96
CA ASP A 216 21.12 -19.22 6.93
C ASP A 216 19.60 -19.19 7.16
N ILE A 217 18.84 -19.60 6.15
CA ILE A 217 17.36 -19.53 6.15
C ILE A 217 16.74 -20.31 7.32
N ASN A 218 17.39 -21.37 7.80
CA ASN A 218 16.90 -22.22 8.88
C ASN A 218 17.02 -21.54 10.25
N LYS A 219 17.95 -20.59 10.39
CA LYS A 219 18.16 -19.81 11.61
C LYS A 219 17.32 -18.54 11.67
N LEU A 220 16.60 -18.21 10.59
CA LEU A 220 15.79 -16.99 10.54
C LEU A 220 14.44 -17.18 11.22
N GLY A 221 14.09 -16.23 12.08
CA GLY A 221 12.75 -16.10 12.64
C GLY A 221 11.77 -15.51 11.62
N PHE A 222 10.54 -15.25 12.08
CA PHE A 222 9.49 -14.70 11.23
C PHE A 222 9.89 -13.32 10.68
N ARG A 223 10.42 -12.43 11.54
CA ARG A 223 10.75 -11.05 11.16
C ARG A 223 11.82 -11.00 10.08
N GLU A 224 12.90 -11.78 10.20
CA GLU A 224 14.00 -11.78 9.23
C GLU A 224 13.55 -12.38 7.89
N LYS A 225 12.80 -13.50 7.92
CA LYS A 225 12.22 -14.13 6.72
C LYS A 225 11.32 -13.16 5.96
N LEU A 226 10.47 -12.42 6.68
CA LEU A 226 9.59 -11.42 6.08
C LEU A 226 10.38 -10.36 5.30
N TRP A 227 11.43 -9.78 5.90
CA TRP A 227 12.24 -8.76 5.22
C TRP A 227 13.05 -9.33 4.06
N LEU A 228 13.56 -10.55 4.19
CA LEU A 228 14.25 -11.25 3.12
C LEU A 228 13.33 -11.44 1.90
N PHE A 229 12.13 -11.98 2.10
CA PHE A 229 11.19 -12.22 1.01
C PHE A 229 10.75 -10.92 0.35
N LYS A 230 10.54 -9.85 1.13
CA LYS A 230 10.25 -8.52 0.59
C LYS A 230 11.40 -7.93 -0.22
N ALA A 231 12.64 -8.04 0.26
CA ALA A 231 13.80 -7.56 -0.49
C ALA A 231 13.92 -8.25 -1.86
N HIS A 232 13.77 -9.58 -1.88
CA HIS A 232 13.77 -10.34 -3.13
C HIS A 232 12.56 -10.01 -4.02
N LEU A 233 11.37 -9.80 -3.45
CA LEU A 233 10.18 -9.39 -4.20
C LEU A 233 10.42 -8.05 -4.91
N TRP A 234 10.95 -7.04 -4.21
CA TRP A 234 11.22 -5.74 -4.82
C TRP A 234 12.30 -5.78 -5.88
N TYR A 235 13.36 -6.55 -5.65
CA TYR A 235 14.36 -6.81 -6.68
C TYR A 235 13.73 -7.44 -7.92
N SER A 236 12.89 -8.47 -7.73
CA SER A 236 12.21 -9.18 -8.83
C SER A 236 11.25 -8.25 -9.58
N PHE A 237 10.52 -7.37 -8.88
CA PHE A 237 9.69 -6.36 -9.53
C PHE A 237 10.53 -5.42 -10.37
N LEU A 238 11.61 -4.86 -9.83
CA LEU A 238 12.50 -3.95 -10.57
C LEU A 238 13.02 -4.60 -11.87
N THR A 239 13.43 -5.87 -11.81
CA THR A 239 13.96 -6.62 -12.97
C THR A 239 12.87 -7.28 -13.83
N GLN A 240 11.59 -7.04 -13.52
CA GLN A 240 10.42 -7.64 -14.18
C GLN A 240 10.39 -9.19 -14.13
N ASP A 241 11.11 -9.84 -13.22
CA ASP A 241 11.07 -11.30 -13.07
C ASP A 241 9.79 -11.71 -12.30
N PHE A 242 8.66 -11.75 -13.02
CA PHE A 242 7.35 -12.06 -12.42
C PHE A 242 7.25 -13.47 -11.84
N LEU A 243 8.05 -14.42 -12.32
CA LEU A 243 8.12 -15.77 -11.74
C LEU A 243 8.78 -15.73 -10.36
N SER A 244 9.89 -15.00 -10.22
CA SER A 244 10.48 -14.74 -8.91
C SER A 244 9.57 -13.88 -8.02
N CYS A 245 8.86 -12.90 -8.59
CA CYS A 245 7.87 -12.15 -7.81
C CYS A 245 6.81 -13.08 -7.22
N TYR A 246 6.24 -13.99 -8.03
CA TYR A 246 5.29 -15.00 -7.56
C TYR A 246 5.88 -15.92 -6.49
N LYS A 247 7.13 -16.38 -6.66
CA LYS A 247 7.84 -17.20 -5.67
C LYS A 247 7.96 -16.49 -4.32
N TYR A 248 8.42 -15.24 -4.30
CA TYR A 248 8.68 -14.52 -3.06
C TYR A 248 7.42 -13.91 -2.44
N SER A 249 6.42 -13.51 -3.24
CA SER A 249 5.10 -13.11 -2.73
C SER A 249 4.36 -14.29 -2.10
N THR A 250 4.43 -15.48 -2.72
CA THR A 250 3.89 -16.73 -2.15
C THR A 250 4.58 -17.04 -0.82
N LYS A 251 5.92 -17.04 -0.78
CA LYS A 251 6.66 -17.27 0.49
C LYS A 251 6.31 -16.26 1.59
N TRP A 252 6.09 -14.99 1.24
CA TRP A 252 5.63 -13.98 2.20
C TRP A 252 4.24 -14.35 2.73
N VAL A 253 3.28 -14.62 1.86
CA VAL A 253 1.91 -14.95 2.27
C VAL A 253 1.86 -16.26 3.09
N ASP A 254 2.55 -17.30 2.64
CA ASP A 254 2.64 -18.59 3.33
C ASP A 254 3.27 -18.45 4.72
N LEU A 255 4.23 -17.54 4.90
CA LEU A 255 4.84 -17.26 6.20
C LEU A 255 3.79 -16.79 7.23
N PHE A 256 2.79 -16.00 6.81
CA PHE A 256 1.68 -15.59 7.66
C PHE A 256 0.69 -16.72 7.90
N TYR A 257 0.39 -17.54 6.90
CA TYR A 257 -0.50 -18.69 7.08
C TYR A 257 0.06 -19.76 8.01
N ALA A 258 1.39 -19.97 7.96
CA ALA A 258 2.09 -20.85 8.89
C ALA A 258 2.14 -20.29 10.33
N ASN A 259 2.00 -18.97 10.50
CA ASN A 259 2.07 -18.28 11.79
C ASN A 259 0.83 -17.39 11.99
N LYS A 260 -0.34 -18.00 12.19
CA LYS A 260 -1.64 -17.29 12.20
C LYS A 260 -1.70 -16.11 13.20
N ASN A 261 -1.05 -16.24 14.36
CA ASN A 261 -0.92 -15.15 15.34
C ASN A 261 -0.27 -13.90 14.75
N MET A 262 0.65 -14.05 13.79
CA MET A 262 1.30 -12.93 13.12
C MET A 262 0.36 -12.14 12.21
N ILE A 263 -0.76 -12.72 11.77
CA ILE A 263 -1.79 -12.00 11.00
C ILE A 263 -2.43 -10.93 11.88
N GLU A 264 -2.80 -11.28 13.12
CA GLU A 264 -3.39 -10.33 14.08
C GLU A 264 -2.39 -9.25 14.50
N LEU A 265 -1.12 -9.62 14.67
CA LEU A 265 -0.07 -8.70 15.09
C LEU A 265 0.38 -7.76 13.97
N ASN A 266 0.38 -8.23 12.73
CA ASN A 266 0.92 -7.51 11.58
C ASN A 266 -0.05 -7.52 10.37
N PRO A 267 -1.32 -7.09 10.54
CA PRO A 267 -2.36 -7.20 9.52
C PRO A 267 -2.03 -6.40 8.26
N VAL A 268 -1.34 -5.26 8.40
CA VAL A 268 -0.88 -4.44 7.27
C VAL A 268 0.09 -5.20 6.37
N PHE A 269 1.03 -5.97 6.94
CA PHE A 269 1.96 -6.77 6.15
C PHE A 269 1.27 -7.98 5.52
N PHE A 270 0.30 -8.58 6.20
CA PHE A 270 -0.52 -9.65 5.64
C PHE A 270 -1.32 -9.17 4.41
N LEU A 271 -2.01 -8.04 4.54
CA LEU A 271 -2.79 -7.43 3.46
C LEU A 271 -1.91 -7.07 2.26
N LYS A 272 -0.76 -6.42 2.49
CA LYS A 272 0.20 -6.08 1.44
C LYS A 272 0.77 -7.32 0.75
N GLY A 273 1.14 -8.35 1.51
CA GLY A 273 1.66 -9.59 0.93
C GLY A 273 0.67 -10.24 -0.02
N ASN A 274 -0.59 -10.35 0.39
CA ASN A 274 -1.65 -10.89 -0.46
C ASN A 274 -1.93 -10.01 -1.68
N HIS A 275 -1.91 -8.69 -1.53
CA HIS A 275 -2.05 -7.78 -2.67
C HIS A 275 -0.96 -8.01 -3.72
N TYR A 276 0.31 -8.05 -3.31
CA TYR A 276 1.40 -8.31 -4.26
C TYR A 276 1.36 -9.73 -4.82
N LEU A 277 0.93 -10.73 -4.04
CA LEU A 277 0.70 -12.08 -4.57
C LEU A 277 -0.34 -12.04 -5.68
N LEU A 278 -1.48 -11.38 -5.46
CA LEU A 278 -2.53 -11.21 -6.45
C LEU A 278 -2.05 -10.44 -7.69
N GLU A 279 -1.32 -9.33 -7.52
CA GLU A 279 -0.72 -8.61 -8.66
C GLU A 279 0.20 -9.52 -9.48
N THR A 280 1.05 -10.31 -8.82
CA THR A 280 1.95 -11.23 -9.54
C THR A 280 1.21 -12.34 -10.26
N LEU A 281 0.16 -12.89 -9.63
CA LEU A 281 -0.72 -13.90 -10.23
C LEU A 281 -1.47 -13.35 -11.45
N PHE A 282 -1.87 -12.08 -11.39
CA PHE A 282 -2.46 -11.36 -12.52
C PHE A 282 -1.45 -11.22 -13.66
N TYR A 283 -0.22 -10.77 -13.38
CA TYR A 283 0.82 -10.58 -14.42
C TYR A 283 1.27 -11.86 -15.10
N ILE A 284 1.33 -12.99 -14.39
CA ILE A 284 1.63 -14.30 -15.00
C ILE A 284 0.37 -15.02 -15.52
N ASN A 285 -0.79 -14.37 -15.43
CA ASN A 285 -2.08 -14.89 -15.85
C ASN A 285 -2.43 -16.29 -15.26
N TYR A 286 -2.14 -16.50 -13.97
CA TYR A 286 -2.45 -17.74 -13.25
C TYR A 286 -3.81 -17.65 -12.54
N TYR A 287 -4.88 -17.75 -13.33
CA TYR A 287 -6.26 -17.51 -12.90
C TYR A 287 -6.73 -18.34 -11.71
N ASN A 288 -6.59 -19.67 -11.74
CA ASN A 288 -7.14 -20.53 -10.69
C ASN A 288 -6.60 -20.16 -9.30
N LYS A 289 -5.28 -19.94 -9.21
CA LYS A 289 -4.64 -19.53 -7.95
C LYS A 289 -4.99 -18.07 -7.59
N PHE A 290 -5.14 -17.17 -8.56
CA PHE A 290 -5.62 -15.80 -8.33
C PHE A 290 -6.99 -15.80 -7.64
N LYS A 291 -7.96 -16.52 -8.20
CA LYS A 291 -9.33 -16.60 -7.69
C LYS A 291 -9.38 -17.15 -6.26
N THR A 292 -8.67 -18.25 -6.00
CA THR A 292 -8.59 -18.84 -4.65
C THR A 292 -7.93 -17.88 -3.66
N THR A 293 -6.84 -17.22 -4.06
CA THR A 293 -6.12 -16.27 -3.19
C THR A 293 -7.01 -15.07 -2.84
N LEU A 294 -7.74 -14.52 -3.81
CA LEU A 294 -8.63 -13.38 -3.59
C LEU A 294 -9.78 -13.77 -2.65
N SER A 295 -10.41 -14.92 -2.88
CA SER A 295 -11.47 -15.43 -2.01
C SER A 295 -10.98 -15.66 -0.57
N ASN A 296 -9.79 -16.24 -0.40
CA ASN A 296 -9.19 -16.44 0.92
C ASN A 296 -8.93 -15.11 1.64
N LEU A 297 -8.41 -14.09 0.94
CA LEU A 297 -8.20 -12.76 1.49
C LEU A 297 -9.52 -12.10 1.94
N GLU A 298 -10.57 -12.20 1.12
CA GLU A 298 -11.89 -11.68 1.46
C GLU A 298 -12.51 -12.38 2.68
N ASN A 299 -12.36 -13.70 2.78
CA ASN A 299 -12.90 -14.46 3.90
C ASN A 299 -12.20 -14.08 5.20
N ILE A 300 -10.86 -14.05 5.20
CA ILE A 300 -10.06 -13.72 6.40
C ILE A 300 -10.34 -12.30 6.89
N THR A 301 -10.46 -11.33 5.98
CA THR A 301 -10.74 -9.94 6.38
C THR A 301 -12.15 -9.73 6.94
N LYS A 302 -13.06 -10.68 6.74
CA LYS A 302 -14.41 -10.69 7.34
C LYS A 302 -14.47 -11.41 8.69
N GLU A 303 -13.45 -12.19 9.04
CA GLU A 303 -13.39 -12.93 10.29
C GLU A 303 -13.49 -12.02 11.52
N LYS A 304 -14.09 -12.54 12.60
CA LYS A 304 -14.27 -11.76 13.84
C LYS A 304 -12.95 -11.44 14.55
N TRP A 305 -11.97 -12.33 14.45
CA TRP A 305 -10.65 -12.19 15.07
C TRP A 305 -9.72 -11.26 14.28
N PHE A 306 -10.02 -10.99 13.00
CA PHE A 306 -9.18 -10.11 12.19
C PHE A 306 -9.23 -8.68 12.74
N PRO A 307 -8.08 -8.02 12.97
CA PRO A 307 -8.08 -6.70 13.61
C PRO A 307 -8.83 -5.67 12.76
N LYS A 308 -9.65 -4.85 13.42
CA LYS A 308 -10.42 -3.78 12.79
C LYS A 308 -9.97 -2.44 13.34
N ASP A 309 -9.25 -1.72 12.52
CA ASP A 309 -8.95 -0.32 12.75
C ASP A 309 -9.12 0.48 11.47
N ASP A 310 -9.13 1.80 11.66
CA ASP A 310 -9.35 2.80 10.64
C ASP A 310 -8.40 2.69 9.43
N ASN A 311 -7.17 2.22 9.63
CA ASN A 311 -6.14 2.05 8.62
C ASN A 311 -6.27 0.68 7.91
N ILE A 312 -6.53 -0.38 8.69
CA ILE A 312 -6.75 -1.74 8.17
C ILE A 312 -7.99 -1.77 7.27
N GLU A 313 -9.08 -1.10 7.66
CA GLU A 313 -10.28 -1.02 6.82
C GLU A 313 -9.99 -0.35 5.48
N SER A 314 -9.25 0.76 5.46
CA SER A 314 -8.90 1.45 4.21
C SER A 314 -7.99 0.62 3.32
N LEU A 315 -7.02 -0.09 3.91
CA LEU A 315 -6.11 -0.96 3.16
C LEU A 315 -6.81 -2.21 2.62
N SER A 316 -7.69 -2.82 3.42
CA SER A 316 -8.48 -3.99 2.99
C SER A 316 -9.38 -3.61 1.82
N PHE A 317 -10.08 -2.48 1.90
CA PHE A 317 -10.85 -1.94 0.78
C PHE A 317 -9.97 -1.76 -0.47
N MET A 318 -8.85 -1.06 -0.33
CA MET A 318 -7.97 -0.76 -1.45
C MET A 318 -7.48 -2.03 -2.16
N TYR A 319 -6.97 -3.00 -1.41
CA TYR A 319 -6.36 -4.20 -1.98
C TYR A 319 -7.38 -5.21 -2.52
N ILE A 320 -8.53 -5.36 -1.86
CA ILE A 320 -9.58 -6.29 -2.31
C ILE A 320 -10.22 -5.76 -3.60
N TYR A 321 -10.68 -4.51 -3.61
CA TYR A 321 -11.40 -3.97 -4.77
C TYR A 321 -10.48 -3.76 -5.98
N ASN A 322 -9.20 -3.43 -5.77
CA ASN A 322 -8.22 -3.41 -6.86
C ASN A 322 -8.12 -4.77 -7.55
N ASN A 323 -8.08 -5.85 -6.77
CA ASN A 323 -7.98 -7.21 -7.29
C ASN A 323 -9.30 -7.79 -7.78
N LYS A 324 -10.46 -7.31 -7.30
CA LYS A 324 -11.76 -7.62 -7.93
C LYS A 324 -11.84 -7.10 -9.36
N PHE A 325 -11.36 -5.88 -9.62
CA PHE A 325 -11.25 -5.39 -11.01
C PHE A 325 -10.30 -6.26 -11.83
N ASN A 326 -9.14 -6.64 -11.29
CA ASN A 326 -8.22 -7.55 -11.98
C ASN A 326 -8.88 -8.89 -12.34
N LEU A 327 -9.72 -9.46 -11.47
CA LEU A 327 -10.46 -10.68 -11.76
C LEU A 327 -11.36 -10.51 -13.00
N HIS A 328 -12.14 -9.44 -13.06
CA HIS A 328 -12.99 -9.14 -14.23
C HIS A 328 -12.17 -8.92 -15.51
N PHE A 329 -10.97 -8.32 -15.39
CA PHE A 329 -10.06 -8.17 -16.52
C PHE A 329 -9.52 -9.51 -17.01
N MET A 330 -9.19 -10.44 -16.12
CA MET A 330 -8.74 -11.78 -16.50
C MET A 330 -9.86 -12.58 -17.18
N GLU A 331 -11.09 -12.46 -16.71
CA GLU A 331 -12.25 -13.21 -17.22
C GLU A 331 -12.86 -12.61 -18.50
N GLY A 332 -12.54 -11.35 -18.81
CA GLY A 332 -13.24 -10.57 -19.82
C GLY A 332 -14.68 -10.22 -19.43
N SER A 333 -15.04 -10.32 -18.14
CA SER A 333 -16.39 -10.09 -17.59
C SER A 333 -16.62 -8.62 -17.23
N PHE A 334 -16.36 -7.72 -18.20
CA PHE A 334 -16.37 -6.27 -17.99
C PHE A 334 -17.75 -5.71 -17.60
N MET A 335 -18.82 -6.24 -18.20
CA MET A 335 -20.19 -5.82 -17.91
C MET A 335 -20.61 -6.22 -16.49
N GLU A 336 -20.26 -7.44 -16.08
CA GLU A 336 -20.53 -7.98 -14.75
C GLU A 336 -19.76 -7.24 -13.65
N GLY A 337 -18.63 -6.60 -13.99
CA GLY A 337 -17.86 -5.78 -13.05
C GLY A 337 -18.41 -4.37 -12.83
N LEU A 338 -19.31 -3.86 -13.69
CA LEU A 338 -19.83 -2.48 -13.59
C LEU A 338 -20.49 -2.12 -12.24
N PRO A 339 -21.22 -3.03 -11.55
CA PRO A 339 -21.77 -2.75 -10.22
C PRO A 339 -20.71 -2.34 -9.18
N LEU A 340 -19.49 -2.87 -9.28
CA LEU A 340 -18.38 -2.55 -8.37
C LEU A 340 -17.97 -1.08 -8.41
N VAL A 341 -18.24 -0.37 -9.52
CA VAL A 341 -17.86 1.03 -9.68
C VAL A 341 -18.51 1.90 -8.61
N ASN A 342 -19.80 1.69 -8.32
CA ASN A 342 -20.51 2.48 -7.31
C ASN A 342 -19.94 2.22 -5.90
N GLU A 343 -19.72 0.95 -5.55
CA GLU A 343 -19.12 0.56 -4.27
C GLU A 343 -17.73 1.19 -4.08
N VAL A 344 -16.92 1.19 -5.14
CA VAL A 344 -15.57 1.77 -5.10
C VAL A 344 -15.63 3.30 -4.97
N LEU A 345 -16.52 3.98 -5.69
CA LEU A 345 -16.67 5.43 -5.56
C LEU A 345 -17.13 5.86 -4.17
N GLU A 346 -18.01 5.08 -3.54
CA GLU A 346 -18.41 5.30 -2.14
C GLU A 346 -17.26 5.05 -1.17
N GLY A 347 -16.51 3.96 -1.34
CA GLY A 347 -15.33 3.66 -0.54
C GLY A 347 -14.25 4.73 -0.67
N LEU A 348 -13.98 5.24 -1.89
CA LEU A 348 -13.06 6.35 -2.13
C LEU A 348 -13.50 7.63 -1.43
N LYS A 349 -14.80 7.92 -1.36
CA LYS A 349 -15.34 9.03 -0.58
C LYS A 349 -15.15 8.80 0.92
N LYS A 350 -15.47 7.60 1.42
CA LYS A 350 -15.33 7.22 2.85
C LYS A 350 -13.88 7.33 3.33
N TYR A 351 -12.92 6.89 2.52
CA TYR A 351 -11.50 6.81 2.90
C TYR A 351 -10.62 7.89 2.27
N LYS A 352 -11.20 8.97 1.71
CA LYS A 352 -10.49 10.04 0.97
C LYS A 352 -9.26 10.60 1.69
N ASN A 353 -9.32 10.71 3.03
CA ASN A 353 -8.22 11.28 3.84
C ASN A 353 -7.13 10.27 4.20
N LYS A 354 -7.34 8.98 3.92
CA LYS A 354 -6.45 7.87 4.29
C LYS A 354 -5.78 7.22 3.08
N ILE A 355 -6.42 7.33 1.91
CA ILE A 355 -5.88 6.84 0.64
C ILE A 355 -5.12 8.00 -0.02
N ASP A 356 -3.88 7.76 -0.40
CA ASP A 356 -3.12 8.74 -1.17
C ASP A 356 -3.67 8.89 -2.60
N GLU A 357 -3.36 10.03 -3.19
CA GLU A 357 -3.88 10.42 -4.50
C GLU A 357 -3.50 9.43 -5.61
N HIS A 358 -2.34 8.77 -5.51
CA HIS A 358 -1.90 7.81 -6.51
C HIS A 358 -2.83 6.60 -6.58
N HIS A 359 -3.19 6.01 -5.44
CA HIS A 359 -4.14 4.89 -5.43
C HIS A 359 -5.53 5.28 -5.94
N ILE A 360 -5.98 6.51 -5.69
CA ILE A 360 -7.24 7.02 -6.26
C ILE A 360 -7.16 7.04 -7.80
N MET A 361 -6.05 7.52 -8.37
CA MET A 361 -5.87 7.52 -9.82
C MET A 361 -5.82 6.11 -10.42
N VAL A 362 -5.17 5.16 -9.73
CA VAL A 362 -5.17 3.75 -10.16
C VAL A 362 -6.60 3.21 -10.20
N PHE A 363 -7.44 3.54 -9.22
CA PHE A 363 -8.86 3.16 -9.27
C PHE A 363 -9.61 3.82 -10.44
N TYR A 364 -9.41 5.12 -10.68
CA TYR A 364 -10.02 5.77 -11.85
C TYR A 364 -9.58 5.13 -13.17
N TYR A 365 -8.32 4.72 -13.28
CA TYR A 365 -7.81 4.04 -14.47
C TYR A 365 -8.45 2.67 -14.65
N LYS A 366 -8.60 1.90 -13.57
CA LYS A 366 -9.30 0.60 -13.62
C LYS A 366 -10.78 0.75 -13.94
N ILE A 367 -11.46 1.76 -13.38
CA ILE A 367 -12.86 2.07 -13.71
C ILE A 367 -12.99 2.47 -15.19
N ALA A 368 -12.07 3.29 -15.71
CA ALA A 368 -12.05 3.66 -17.12
C ALA A 368 -11.84 2.42 -18.01
N SER A 369 -10.87 1.57 -17.68
CA SER A 369 -10.60 0.32 -18.39
C SER A 369 -11.80 -0.64 -18.38
N LEU A 370 -12.53 -0.67 -17.26
CA LEU A 370 -13.75 -1.46 -17.15
C LEU A 370 -14.85 -0.94 -18.08
N TYR A 371 -15.10 0.37 -18.09
CA TYR A 371 -16.05 0.99 -19.01
C TYR A 371 -15.64 0.82 -20.47
N PHE A 372 -14.34 0.91 -20.78
CA PHE A 372 -13.82 0.65 -22.12
C PHE A 372 -14.10 -0.79 -22.56
N GLY A 373 -13.78 -1.79 -21.72
CA GLY A 373 -14.05 -3.19 -22.03
C GLY A 373 -15.54 -3.53 -22.15
N ALA A 374 -16.40 -2.79 -21.46
CA ALA A 374 -17.85 -2.85 -21.56
C ALA A 374 -18.43 -2.09 -22.79
N GLY A 375 -17.59 -1.40 -23.57
CA GLY A 375 -18.01 -0.61 -24.74
C GLY A 375 -18.59 0.78 -24.40
N ASN A 376 -18.55 1.22 -23.15
CA ASN A 376 -19.00 2.55 -22.74
C ASN A 376 -17.85 3.57 -22.79
N ASN A 377 -17.51 3.97 -24.01
CA ASN A 377 -16.37 4.85 -24.27
C ASN A 377 -16.52 6.25 -23.66
N LYS A 378 -17.75 6.79 -23.60
CA LYS A 378 -18.02 8.11 -23.00
C LYS A 378 -17.67 8.15 -21.50
N LYS A 379 -18.08 7.14 -20.74
CA LYS A 379 -17.71 7.05 -19.31
C LYS A 379 -16.23 6.73 -19.11
N CYS A 380 -15.62 5.94 -20.00
CA CYS A 380 -14.17 5.73 -19.99
C CYS A 380 -13.43 7.07 -20.04
N ILE A 381 -13.77 7.93 -21.01
CA ILE A 381 -13.20 9.27 -21.18
C ILE A 381 -13.37 10.12 -19.91
N GLU A 382 -14.58 10.16 -19.33
CA GLU A 382 -14.86 10.94 -18.10
C GLU A 382 -13.91 10.58 -16.94
N PHE A 383 -13.60 9.29 -16.77
CA PHE A 383 -12.68 8.84 -15.72
C PHE A 383 -11.21 9.07 -16.08
N LEU A 384 -10.82 8.98 -17.34
CA LEU A 384 -9.46 9.29 -17.78
C LEU A 384 -9.13 10.77 -17.66
N GLU A 385 -10.10 11.66 -17.92
CA GLU A 385 -9.93 13.10 -17.73
C GLU A 385 -9.61 13.47 -16.27
N LYS A 386 -10.16 12.73 -15.28
CA LYS A 386 -9.82 12.92 -13.85
C LYS A 386 -8.35 12.63 -13.56
N ILE A 387 -7.71 11.78 -14.36
CA ILE A 387 -6.27 11.48 -14.26
C ILE A 387 -5.46 12.51 -15.05
N ILE A 388 -5.86 12.78 -16.30
CA ILE A 388 -5.11 13.63 -17.24
C ILE A 388 -5.08 15.10 -16.80
N SER A 389 -6.16 15.59 -16.20
CA SER A 389 -6.26 16.96 -15.69
C SER A 389 -5.49 17.18 -14.38
N ASN A 390 -5.06 16.09 -13.73
CA ASN A 390 -4.41 16.18 -12.44
C ASN A 390 -2.93 16.58 -12.56
N LYS A 391 -2.60 17.77 -12.06
CA LYS A 391 -1.26 18.37 -12.11
C LYS A 391 -0.35 17.96 -10.94
N SER A 392 -0.87 17.24 -9.93
CA SER A 392 -0.08 16.82 -8.76
C SER A 392 0.70 15.52 -8.99
N LEU A 393 0.36 14.73 -10.01
CA LEU A 393 1.05 13.48 -10.32
C LEU A 393 2.42 13.72 -10.94
N GLN A 394 3.43 13.89 -10.09
CA GLN A 394 4.83 13.77 -10.47
C GLN A 394 5.35 12.32 -10.34
N MET A 395 4.69 11.45 -9.55
CA MET A 395 5.28 10.17 -9.13
C MET A 395 5.15 8.99 -10.09
N ARG A 396 4.24 8.98 -11.08
CA ARG A 396 4.10 7.88 -12.06
C ARG A 396 3.68 8.41 -13.44
N GLU A 397 4.67 8.83 -14.22
CA GLU A 397 4.46 9.27 -15.61
C GLU A 397 3.85 8.16 -16.49
N ASP A 398 4.16 6.89 -16.21
CA ASP A 398 3.58 5.72 -16.89
C ASP A 398 2.04 5.72 -16.85
N LEU A 399 1.45 5.91 -15.66
CA LEU A 399 -0.02 5.88 -15.51
C LEU A 399 -0.67 6.98 -16.34
N LEU A 400 -0.06 8.17 -16.35
CA LEU A 400 -0.54 9.31 -17.14
C LEU A 400 -0.36 9.06 -18.64
N CYS A 401 0.75 8.45 -19.05
CA CYS A 401 0.99 8.00 -20.43
C CYS A 401 -0.11 7.03 -20.90
N PHE A 402 -0.32 5.93 -20.19
CA PHE A 402 -1.33 4.92 -20.59
C PHE A 402 -2.76 5.46 -20.48
N SER A 403 -3.03 6.40 -19.55
CA SER A 403 -4.32 7.09 -19.48
C SER A 403 -4.56 7.93 -20.73
N ARG A 404 -3.56 8.65 -21.23
CA ARG A 404 -3.67 9.43 -22.47
C ARG A 404 -3.84 8.55 -23.70
N ILE A 405 -3.09 7.45 -23.80
CA ILE A 405 -3.22 6.49 -24.90
C ILE A 405 -4.63 5.89 -24.91
N LEU A 406 -5.11 5.37 -23.79
CA LEU A 406 -6.46 4.82 -23.68
C LEU A 406 -7.53 5.89 -23.98
N ASN A 407 -7.28 7.15 -23.59
CA ASN A 407 -8.21 8.24 -23.86
C ASN A 407 -8.34 8.51 -25.35
N LEU A 408 -7.23 8.52 -26.10
CA LEU A 408 -7.26 8.66 -27.56
C LEU A 408 -8.03 7.51 -28.23
N VAL A 409 -7.77 6.28 -27.79
CA VAL A 409 -8.49 5.10 -28.29
C VAL A 409 -9.99 5.21 -27.97
N ALA A 410 -10.36 5.60 -26.75
CA ALA A 410 -11.76 5.75 -26.37
C ALA A 410 -12.49 6.87 -27.15
N HIS A 411 -11.81 7.98 -27.48
CA HIS A 411 -12.38 9.03 -28.32
C HIS A 411 -12.64 8.53 -29.74
N TYR A 412 -11.67 7.81 -30.30
CA TYR A 412 -11.80 7.18 -31.61
C TYR A 412 -13.00 6.22 -31.65
N GLU A 413 -13.12 5.35 -30.64
CA GLU A 413 -14.23 4.39 -30.52
C GLU A 413 -15.60 5.04 -30.25
N ALA A 414 -15.61 6.28 -29.74
CA ALA A 414 -16.84 7.03 -29.47
C ALA A 414 -17.32 7.85 -30.68
N GLY A 415 -16.54 7.93 -31.77
CA GLY A 415 -16.80 8.84 -32.89
C GLY A 415 -16.73 10.32 -32.48
N LEU A 416 -15.87 10.65 -31.50
CA LEU A 416 -15.68 12.00 -30.98
C LEU A 416 -14.47 12.68 -31.65
N ASP A 417 -14.56 12.86 -32.95
CA ASP A 417 -13.43 13.17 -33.84
C ASP A 417 -13.00 14.65 -33.75
N TYR A 418 -13.92 15.53 -33.35
CA TYR A 418 -13.77 17.00 -33.44
C TYR A 418 -12.51 17.55 -32.75
N ASN A 419 -12.04 16.90 -31.68
CA ASN A 419 -10.87 17.31 -30.91
C ASN A 419 -9.69 16.32 -30.98
N LEU A 420 -9.79 15.27 -31.81
CA LEU A 420 -8.83 14.16 -31.79
C LEU A 420 -7.42 14.64 -32.17
N ASP A 421 -7.28 15.48 -33.19
CA ASP A 421 -5.98 16.05 -33.61
C ASP A 421 -5.29 16.86 -32.51
N VAL A 422 -6.07 17.66 -31.78
CA VAL A 422 -5.56 18.46 -30.66
C VAL A 422 -5.09 17.54 -29.53
N GLN A 423 -5.84 16.48 -29.24
CA GLN A 423 -5.49 15.50 -28.22
C GLN A 423 -4.27 14.66 -28.61
N ILE A 424 -4.13 14.27 -29.89
CA ILE A 424 -2.95 13.56 -30.41
C ILE A 424 -1.71 14.45 -30.26
N LYS A 425 -1.78 15.71 -30.70
CA LYS A 425 -0.67 16.67 -30.57
C LYS A 425 -0.28 16.91 -29.10
N SER A 426 -1.28 17.08 -28.22
CA SER A 426 -1.07 17.26 -26.77
C SER A 426 -0.42 16.04 -26.13
N THR A 427 -0.91 14.84 -26.47
CA THR A 427 -0.37 13.57 -25.97
C THR A 427 1.05 13.34 -26.48
N PHE A 428 1.32 13.61 -27.76
CA PHE A 428 2.66 13.52 -28.33
C PHE A 428 3.64 14.47 -27.66
N LYS A 429 3.25 15.74 -27.44
CA LYS A 429 4.08 16.73 -26.73
C LYS A 429 4.35 16.32 -25.29
N PHE A 430 3.41 15.63 -24.65
CA PHE A 430 3.61 15.07 -23.31
C PHE A 430 4.60 13.90 -23.34
N LEU A 431 4.42 12.94 -24.24
CA LEU A 431 5.29 11.77 -24.36
C LEU A 431 6.73 12.15 -24.72
N LEU A 432 6.94 13.12 -25.62
CA LEU A 432 8.28 13.64 -25.95
C LEU A 432 9.00 14.30 -24.76
N LYS A 433 8.26 14.80 -23.77
CA LYS A 433 8.84 15.39 -22.56
C LYS A 433 9.22 14.36 -21.52
N MET A 434 8.64 13.17 -21.58
CA MET A 434 9.12 12.04 -20.81
C MET A 434 10.43 11.60 -21.45
N GLU A 435 11.53 11.65 -20.72
CA GLU A 435 12.87 11.25 -21.21
C GLU A 435 12.96 9.75 -21.60
N ASP A 436 11.85 9.02 -21.46
CA ASP A 436 11.73 7.56 -21.54
C ASP A 436 10.66 7.11 -22.55
N LEU A 437 10.80 7.50 -23.82
CA LEU A 437 9.86 7.10 -24.87
C LEU A 437 10.18 5.67 -25.35
N TYR A 438 9.40 4.70 -24.87
CA TYR A 438 9.59 3.28 -25.15
C TYR A 438 9.18 2.90 -26.57
N GLU A 439 9.69 1.78 -27.10
CA GLU A 439 9.43 1.36 -28.48
C GLU A 439 7.93 1.10 -28.73
N VAL A 440 7.23 0.50 -27.77
CA VAL A 440 5.76 0.33 -27.86
C VAL A 440 5.05 1.69 -27.93
N GLN A 441 5.50 2.69 -27.17
CA GLN A 441 4.92 4.03 -27.20
C GLN A 441 5.22 4.75 -28.52
N LYS A 442 6.44 4.60 -29.06
CA LYS A 442 6.83 5.14 -30.38
C LYS A 442 5.93 4.60 -31.48
N GLU A 443 5.71 3.30 -31.52
CA GLU A 443 4.84 2.67 -32.52
C GLU A 443 3.38 3.10 -32.35
N MET A 444 2.89 3.21 -31.11
CA MET A 444 1.55 3.73 -30.83
C MET A 444 1.38 5.17 -31.32
N ILE A 445 2.35 6.04 -31.06
CA ILE A 445 2.33 7.42 -31.55
C ILE A 445 2.36 7.46 -33.08
N LYS A 446 3.23 6.67 -33.71
CA LYS A 446 3.35 6.61 -35.16
C LYS A 446 2.04 6.19 -35.80
N PHE A 447 1.38 5.17 -35.24
CA PHE A 447 0.05 4.74 -35.65
C PHE A 447 -0.98 5.86 -35.50
N LEU A 448 -1.04 6.50 -34.32
CA LEU A 448 -2.01 7.58 -34.05
C LEU A 448 -1.83 8.79 -34.97
N LYS A 449 -0.59 9.13 -35.36
CA LYS A 449 -0.34 10.19 -36.35
C LYS A 449 -0.85 9.82 -37.74
N GLY A 450 -0.71 8.56 -38.13
CA GLY A 450 -1.18 8.07 -39.44
C GLY A 450 -2.70 7.96 -39.54
N LEU A 451 -3.44 7.93 -38.42
CA LEU A 451 -4.90 7.79 -38.43
C LEU A 451 -5.63 8.89 -39.21
N GLY A 452 -5.09 10.12 -39.26
CA GLY A 452 -5.69 11.21 -40.02
C GLY A 452 -5.65 11.00 -41.54
N ASP A 453 -4.71 10.19 -42.01
CA ASP A 453 -4.47 9.93 -43.44
C ASP A 453 -5.05 8.58 -43.90
N ILE A 454 -5.63 7.78 -42.98
CA ILE A 454 -6.12 6.42 -43.25
C ILE A 454 -7.62 6.47 -43.54
N TYR A 455 -8.04 5.96 -44.69
CA TYR A 455 -9.47 5.83 -45.01
C TYR A 455 -10.13 4.69 -44.20
N PRO A 456 -11.46 4.73 -43.96
CA PRO A 456 -12.15 3.71 -43.16
C PRO A 456 -11.94 2.26 -43.63
N HIS A 457 -11.75 2.03 -44.93
CA HIS A 457 -11.51 0.71 -45.51
C HIS A 457 -10.06 0.21 -45.32
N GLU A 458 -9.10 1.11 -45.11
CA GLU A 458 -7.67 0.80 -44.90
C GLU A 458 -7.33 0.60 -43.43
N LEU A 459 -8.18 1.10 -42.54
CA LEU A 459 -8.02 1.05 -41.09
C LEU A 459 -7.78 -0.37 -40.56
N LYS A 460 -8.49 -1.36 -41.09
CA LYS A 460 -8.29 -2.76 -40.70
C LYS A 460 -6.86 -3.24 -41.02
N GLY A 461 -6.32 -2.83 -42.17
CA GLY A 461 -4.93 -3.12 -42.54
C GLY A 461 -3.93 -2.45 -41.59
N ALA A 462 -4.20 -1.19 -41.21
CA ALA A 462 -3.36 -0.46 -40.26
C ALA A 462 -3.34 -1.10 -38.85
N PHE A 463 -4.48 -1.63 -38.38
CA PHE A 463 -4.52 -2.39 -37.12
C PHE A 463 -3.72 -3.69 -37.19
N ILE A 464 -3.76 -4.42 -38.32
CA ILE A 464 -2.98 -5.65 -38.52
C ILE A 464 -1.48 -5.34 -38.47
N GLU A 465 -1.04 -4.27 -39.15
CA GLU A 465 0.35 -3.80 -39.12
C GLU A 465 0.82 -3.44 -37.71
N LEU A 466 0.03 -2.63 -36.99
CA LEU A 466 0.36 -2.26 -35.60
C LEU A 466 0.40 -3.49 -34.69
N HIS A 467 -0.58 -4.39 -34.80
CA HIS A 467 -0.62 -5.62 -34.02
C HIS A 467 0.62 -6.48 -34.25
N LYS A 468 1.02 -6.67 -35.51
CA LYS A 468 2.22 -7.45 -35.87
C LYS A 468 3.49 -6.87 -35.24
N LYS A 469 3.61 -5.54 -35.20
CA LYS A 469 4.76 -4.87 -34.57
C LYS A 469 4.73 -4.98 -33.04
N LEU A 470 3.60 -4.65 -32.41
CA LEU A 470 3.50 -4.67 -30.95
C LEU A 470 3.71 -6.08 -30.38
N LYS A 471 3.23 -7.10 -31.09
CA LYS A 471 3.41 -8.50 -30.67
C LYS A 471 4.87 -8.93 -30.55
N GLN A 472 5.80 -8.31 -31.29
CA GLN A 472 7.23 -8.58 -31.17
C GLN A 472 7.81 -8.14 -29.81
N TYR A 473 7.15 -7.18 -29.15
CA TYR A 473 7.59 -6.63 -27.87
C TYR A 473 6.93 -7.30 -26.66
N GLU A 474 5.99 -8.24 -26.88
CA GLU A 474 5.25 -8.92 -25.80
C GLU A 474 6.19 -9.70 -24.87
N ASP A 475 7.19 -10.38 -25.43
CA ASP A 475 8.21 -11.14 -24.68
C ASP A 475 9.50 -10.35 -24.44
N HIS A 476 9.56 -9.09 -24.88
CA HIS A 476 10.78 -8.29 -24.74
C HIS A 476 11.05 -7.95 -23.27
N PRO A 477 12.28 -8.15 -22.76
CA PRO A 477 12.58 -8.07 -21.33
C PRO A 477 12.26 -6.70 -20.69
N TYR A 478 12.28 -5.62 -21.49
CA TYR A 478 12.03 -4.26 -21.02
C TYR A 478 10.74 -3.64 -21.54
N GLU A 479 10.25 -4.04 -22.71
CA GLU A 479 9.13 -3.37 -23.41
C GLU A 479 7.77 -3.97 -23.03
N ARG A 480 7.77 -5.22 -22.53
CA ARG A 480 6.55 -5.92 -22.13
C ARG A 480 5.72 -5.19 -21.07
N ARG A 481 6.31 -4.27 -20.32
CA ARG A 481 5.61 -3.44 -19.33
C ARG A 481 4.43 -2.67 -19.92
N ALA A 482 4.47 -2.34 -21.21
CA ALA A 482 3.43 -1.57 -21.85
C ALA A 482 2.09 -2.31 -21.87
N PHE A 483 2.16 -3.64 -21.88
CA PHE A 483 1.00 -4.53 -21.87
C PHE A 483 0.44 -4.76 -20.46
N LEU A 484 1.14 -4.34 -19.39
CA LEU A 484 0.67 -4.50 -18.00
C LEU A 484 -0.46 -3.53 -17.62
N TYR A 485 -0.54 -2.38 -18.31
CA TYR A 485 -1.52 -1.33 -18.03
C TYR A 485 -2.77 -1.49 -18.90
N LEU A 486 -2.60 -1.85 -20.17
CA LEU A 486 -3.68 -2.04 -21.13
C LEU A 486 -3.36 -3.24 -22.00
N ASP A 487 -4.30 -4.19 -22.10
CA ASP A 487 -4.21 -5.30 -23.06
C ASP A 487 -4.54 -4.79 -24.48
N ILE A 488 -3.59 -4.03 -25.03
CA ILE A 488 -3.72 -3.39 -26.33
C ILE A 488 -3.72 -4.41 -27.46
N ILE A 489 -3.11 -5.59 -27.24
CA ILE A 489 -3.11 -6.70 -28.19
C ILE A 489 -4.53 -7.24 -28.34
N SER A 490 -5.24 -7.53 -27.24
CA SER A 490 -6.64 -7.99 -27.32
C SER A 490 -7.58 -6.91 -27.87
N TRP A 491 -7.31 -5.63 -27.64
CA TRP A 491 -8.06 -4.54 -28.30
C TRP A 491 -7.83 -4.54 -29.83
N LEU A 492 -6.58 -4.65 -30.29
CA LEU A 492 -6.29 -4.71 -31.73
C LEU A 492 -6.91 -5.94 -32.39
N GLU A 493 -6.82 -7.11 -31.75
CA GLU A 493 -7.49 -8.32 -32.22
C GLU A 493 -9.00 -8.14 -32.32
N SER A 494 -9.63 -7.48 -31.34
CA SER A 494 -11.05 -7.13 -31.37
C SER A 494 -11.42 -6.30 -32.59
N LYS A 495 -10.60 -5.30 -32.96
CA LYS A 495 -10.80 -4.51 -34.18
C LYS A 495 -10.62 -5.34 -35.44
N ILE A 496 -9.61 -6.22 -35.48
CA ILE A 496 -9.32 -7.07 -36.65
C ILE A 496 -10.41 -8.10 -36.89
N SER A 497 -10.93 -8.72 -35.82
CA SER A 497 -11.96 -9.76 -35.91
C SER A 497 -13.40 -9.20 -35.87
N ASN A 498 -13.57 -7.89 -35.70
CA ASN A 498 -14.85 -7.23 -35.50
C ASN A 498 -15.69 -7.85 -34.37
N LYS A 499 -15.04 -8.12 -33.23
CA LYS A 499 -15.68 -8.64 -32.01
C LYS A 499 -15.46 -7.65 -30.85
N PRO A 500 -16.35 -7.55 -29.86
CA PRO A 500 -16.08 -6.75 -28.65
C PRO A 500 -14.80 -7.21 -27.93
N VAL A 501 -14.03 -6.27 -27.38
CA VAL A 501 -12.77 -6.58 -26.67
C VAL A 501 -12.97 -7.53 -25.50
N GLY A 502 -14.06 -7.39 -24.76
CA GLY A 502 -14.42 -8.30 -23.68
C GLY A 502 -14.62 -9.74 -24.14
N GLN A 503 -15.15 -9.94 -25.36
CA GLN A 503 -15.32 -11.27 -25.93
C GLN A 503 -13.97 -11.91 -26.29
N ILE A 504 -13.03 -11.16 -26.88
CA ILE A 504 -11.69 -11.66 -27.20
C ILE A 504 -10.96 -12.12 -25.94
N ILE A 505 -10.97 -11.29 -24.89
CA ILE A 505 -10.33 -11.61 -23.62
C ILE A 505 -10.98 -12.85 -22.99
N ARG A 506 -12.31 -12.94 -23.02
CA ARG A 506 -13.03 -14.12 -22.53
C ARG A 506 -12.72 -15.39 -23.33
N GLU A 507 -12.63 -15.31 -24.66
CA GLU A 507 -12.23 -16.43 -25.52
C GLU A 507 -10.81 -16.91 -25.19
N LYS A 508 -9.85 -15.99 -25.02
CA LYS A 508 -8.48 -16.31 -24.58
C LYS A 508 -8.46 -16.97 -23.20
N HIS A 509 -9.21 -16.42 -22.26
CA HIS A 509 -9.32 -16.93 -20.91
C HIS A 509 -9.87 -18.37 -20.88
N LEU A 510 -10.97 -18.62 -21.59
CA LEU A 510 -11.56 -19.96 -21.69
C LEU A 510 -10.61 -20.96 -22.38
N ALA A 511 -9.90 -20.53 -23.43
CA ALA A 511 -8.92 -21.38 -24.10
C ALA A 511 -7.72 -21.72 -23.20
N GLN A 512 -7.30 -20.81 -22.32
CA GLN A 512 -6.24 -21.06 -21.36
C GLN A 512 -6.71 -21.96 -20.21
N LEU A 513 -7.93 -21.75 -19.72
CA LEU A 513 -8.54 -22.63 -18.71
C LEU A 513 -8.66 -24.08 -19.21
N ALA A 514 -8.99 -24.28 -20.49
CA ALA A 514 -9.05 -25.62 -21.07
C ALA A 514 -7.68 -26.32 -21.16
N LYS A 515 -6.56 -25.59 -21.02
CA LYS A 515 -5.19 -26.13 -21.03
C LYS A 515 -4.63 -26.41 -19.63
N GLN A 516 -5.28 -25.91 -18.58
CA GLN A 516 -4.89 -26.09 -17.17
C GLN A 516 -5.71 -27.21 -16.55
#